data_AF-A0A3S1DDI6-F1
#
_entry.id   AF-A0A3S1DDI6-F1
#
_cell.length_a   1.000
_cell.length_b   1.000
_cell.length_c   1.000
_cell.angle_alpha   90.00
_cell.angle_beta   90.00
_cell.angle_gamma   90.00
#
_symmetry.space_group_name_H-M   'P 1'
#
loop_
_entity.id
_entity.type
_entity.pdbx_description
1 polymer ?
#
loop_
_entity_poly.entity_id
_entity_poly.type
_entity_poly.pdbx_seq_one_letter_code
_entity_poly.pdbx_strand_id
1 'polypeptide(L)'
;MTMTVPPTEANALAVRLMGRVMEIVAADITASMPKPKPPARDRAVMAACREVGAAVDRLEQAKFGPGEIPARKALERSAKRLRTVLERHSNART
;
A
#
# COMPACT_ATOMS: atom_id res chain seq x y z
N MET A 1 -2.89 40.36 -40.62
CA MET A 1 -4.33 40.21 -40.33
C MET A 1 -4.46 39.65 -38.92
N THR A 2 -4.64 40.50 -37.92
CA THR A 2 -4.90 40.07 -36.54
C THR A 2 -6.37 39.72 -36.42
N MET A 3 -6.69 38.43 -36.34
CA MET A 3 -8.05 37.98 -36.02
C MET A 3 -8.33 38.34 -34.56
N THR A 4 -9.05 39.43 -34.34
CA THR A 4 -9.67 39.73 -33.05
C THR A 4 -10.80 38.74 -32.83
N VAL A 5 -10.52 37.70 -32.05
CA VAL A 5 -11.52 36.72 -31.63
C VAL A 5 -12.55 37.46 -30.75
N PRO A 6 -13.85 37.42 -31.06
CA PRO A 6 -14.86 38.06 -30.25
C PRO A 6 -14.84 37.46 -28.83
N PRO A 7 -15.09 38.27 -27.78
CA PRO A 7 -14.94 37.85 -26.38
C PRO A 7 -15.75 36.60 -26.03
N THR A 8 -16.83 36.33 -26.75
CA THR A 8 -17.66 35.12 -26.64
C THR A 8 -16.97 33.83 -27.13
N GLU A 9 -16.23 33.89 -28.23
CA GLU A 9 -15.48 32.74 -28.77
C GLU A 9 -14.23 32.45 -27.94
N ALA A 10 -13.55 33.49 -27.46
CA ALA A 10 -12.43 33.37 -26.53
C ALA A 10 -12.89 32.72 -25.22
N ASN A 11 -14.06 33.11 -24.70
CA ASN A 11 -14.67 32.49 -23.52
C ASN A 11 -15.06 31.03 -23.77
N ALA A 12 -15.65 30.71 -24.93
CA ALA A 12 -15.99 29.32 -25.27
C ALA A 12 -14.75 28.42 -25.38
N LEU A 13 -13.65 28.95 -25.90
CA LEU A 13 -12.37 28.25 -25.94
C LEU A 13 -11.78 28.09 -24.54
N ALA A 14 -11.82 29.13 -23.70
CA ALA A 14 -11.34 29.09 -22.33
C ALA A 14 -12.08 28.02 -21.50
N VAL A 15 -13.41 27.93 -21.61
CA VAL A 15 -14.21 26.91 -20.91
C VAL A 15 -13.79 25.49 -21.32
N ARG A 16 -13.59 25.23 -22.61
CA ARG A 16 -13.13 23.91 -23.10
C ARG A 16 -11.72 23.57 -22.62
N LEU A 17 -10.81 24.55 -22.62
CA LEU A 17 -9.44 24.36 -22.14
C LEU A 17 -9.42 24.11 -20.63
N MET A 18 -10.20 24.87 -19.86
CA MET A 18 -10.34 24.66 -18.41
C MET A 18 -10.85 23.26 -18.09
N GLY A 19 -11.83 22.73 -18.84
CA GLY A 19 -12.31 21.36 -18.63
C GLY A 19 -11.18 20.31 -18.69
N ARG A 20 -10.32 20.39 -19.72
CA ARG A 20 -9.17 19.48 -19.88
C ARG A 20 -8.07 19.72 -18.84
N VAL A 21 -7.82 20.98 -18.49
CA VAL A 21 -6.82 21.34 -17.46
C VAL A 21 -7.26 20.83 -16.09
N MET A 22 -8.55 20.91 -15.76
CA MET A 22 -9.06 20.43 -14.48
C MET A 22 -8.93 18.92 -14.32
N GLU A 23 -9.07 18.14 -15.39
CA GLU A 23 -8.81 16.68 -15.35
C GLU A 23 -7.34 16.37 -15.02
N ILE A 24 -6.42 17.07 -15.67
CA ILE A 24 -4.97 16.90 -15.45
C ILE A 24 -4.60 17.31 -14.02
N VAL A 25 -5.11 18.46 -13.56
CA VAL A 25 -4.87 18.97 -12.21
C VAL A 25 -5.48 18.06 -11.15
N ALA A 26 -6.69 17.52 -11.37
CA ALA A 26 -7.32 16.58 -10.43
C ALA A 26 -6.54 15.27 -10.32
N ALA A 27 -6.03 14.74 -11.43
CA ALA A 27 -5.18 13.55 -11.44
C ALA A 27 -3.87 13.79 -10.69
N ASP A 28 -3.23 14.94 -10.91
CA ASP A 28 -1.96 15.30 -10.27
C ASP A 28 -2.13 15.55 -8.76
N ILE A 29 -3.22 16.22 -8.36
CA ILE A 29 -3.60 16.36 -6.95
C ILE A 29 -3.77 14.98 -6.32
N THR A 30 -4.51 14.07 -6.96
CA THR A 30 -4.76 12.72 -6.44
C THR A 30 -3.48 11.91 -6.31
N ALA A 31 -2.57 12.01 -7.29
CA ALA A 31 -1.27 11.35 -7.25
C ALA A 31 -0.35 11.94 -6.16
N SER A 32 -0.46 13.24 -5.92
CA SER A 32 0.33 13.97 -4.91
C SER A 32 -0.23 13.86 -3.50
N MET A 33 -1.50 13.45 -3.35
CA MET A 33 -2.09 13.25 -2.03
C MET A 33 -1.36 12.10 -1.30
N PRO A 34 -0.97 12.32 -0.03
CA PRO A 34 -0.34 11.27 0.76
C PRO A 34 -1.29 10.09 0.91
N LYS A 35 -0.87 8.91 0.43
CA LYS A 35 -1.67 7.69 0.56
C LYS A 35 -1.99 7.45 2.04
N PRO A 36 -3.24 7.11 2.39
CA PRO A 36 -3.60 6.80 3.76
C PRO A 36 -2.67 5.73 4.32
N LYS A 37 -1.99 6.04 5.43
CA LYS A 37 -1.20 5.02 6.14
C LYS A 37 -2.18 3.94 6.62
N PRO A 38 -1.88 2.65 6.40
CA PRO A 38 -2.73 1.59 6.93
C PRO A 38 -2.85 1.75 8.46
N PRO A 39 -4.01 1.41 9.03
CA PRO A 39 -4.20 1.50 10.48
C PRO A 39 -3.10 0.70 11.19
N ALA A 40 -2.75 1.10 12.41
CA ALA A 40 -1.65 0.49 13.16
C ALA A 40 -1.80 -1.04 13.29
N ARG A 41 -3.04 -1.52 13.40
CA ARG A 41 -3.42 -2.94 13.34
C ARG A 41 -2.94 -3.61 12.05
N ASP A 42 -3.33 -3.11 10.90
CA ASP A 42 -3.00 -3.74 9.60
C ASP A 42 -1.50 -3.73 9.38
N ARG A 43 -0.80 -2.66 9.80
CA ARG A 43 0.67 -2.62 9.77
C ARG A 43 1.30 -3.71 10.63
N ALA A 44 0.79 -3.96 11.84
CA ALA A 44 1.29 -4.99 12.74
C ALA A 44 1.03 -6.41 12.19
N VAL A 45 -0.17 -6.66 11.67
CA VAL A 45 -0.53 -7.95 11.04
C VAL A 45 0.36 -8.20 9.82
N MET A 46 0.49 -7.23 8.93
CA MET A 46 1.33 -7.35 7.73
C MET A 46 2.81 -7.55 8.07
N ALA A 47 3.31 -6.91 9.13
CA ALA A 47 4.68 -7.16 9.61
C ALA A 47 4.86 -8.60 10.09
N ALA A 48 3.93 -9.13 10.89
CA ALA A 48 3.98 -10.52 11.34
C ALA A 48 3.89 -11.52 10.16
N CYS A 49 3.06 -11.25 9.14
CA CYS A 49 3.01 -12.07 7.93
C CYS A 49 4.34 -12.08 7.19
N ARG A 50 5.03 -10.94 7.07
CA ARG A 50 6.37 -10.87 6.46
C ARG A 50 7.40 -11.68 7.24
N GLU A 51 7.34 -11.67 8.58
CA GLU A 51 8.23 -12.48 9.41
C GLU A 51 8.01 -13.99 9.23
N VAL A 52 6.76 -14.41 8.99
CA VAL A 52 6.43 -15.80 8.63
C VAL A 52 7.01 -16.16 7.28
N GLY A 53 6.77 -15.34 6.24
CA GLY A 53 7.32 -15.57 4.90
C GLY A 53 8.85 -15.72 4.93
N ALA A 54 9.55 -14.78 5.57
CA ALA A 54 11.00 -14.84 5.70
C ALA A 54 11.49 -16.07 6.50
N ALA A 55 10.68 -16.64 7.40
CA ALA A 55 11.04 -17.86 8.12
C ALA A 55 10.79 -19.12 7.27
N VAL A 56 9.79 -19.11 6.39
CA VAL A 56 9.56 -20.16 5.39
C VAL A 56 10.74 -20.20 4.41
N ASP A 57 11.15 -19.04 3.86
CA ASP A 57 12.28 -18.97 2.93
C ASP A 57 13.57 -19.54 3.56
N ARG A 58 13.83 -19.20 4.82
CA ARG A 58 14.97 -19.73 5.60
C ARG A 58 14.88 -21.23 5.83
N LEU A 59 13.70 -21.74 6.14
CA LEU A 59 13.50 -23.18 6.30
C LEU A 59 13.71 -23.91 4.97
N GLU A 60 13.20 -23.36 3.87
CA GLU A 60 13.37 -23.95 2.55
C GLU A 60 14.84 -24.03 2.13
N GLN A 61 15.62 -22.99 2.42
CA GLN A 61 17.08 -22.98 2.19
C GLN A 61 17.81 -24.02 3.06
N ALA A 62 17.33 -24.29 4.27
CA ALA A 62 18.02 -25.14 5.24
C ALA A 62 17.46 -26.58 5.34
N LYS A 63 16.39 -26.93 4.61
CA LYS A 63 15.56 -28.14 4.84
C LYS A 63 16.29 -29.49 4.78
N PHE A 64 17.47 -29.56 4.17
CA PHE A 64 18.28 -30.78 4.08
C PHE A 64 19.66 -30.64 4.75
N GLY A 65 19.86 -29.58 5.53
CA GLY A 65 21.14 -29.28 6.18
C GLY A 65 21.05 -29.24 7.70
N PRO A 66 22.19 -29.08 8.38
CA PRO A 66 22.25 -28.96 9.84
C PRO A 66 21.46 -27.74 10.39
N GLY A 67 21.12 -26.79 9.53
CA GLY A 67 20.30 -25.62 9.87
C GLY A 67 18.79 -25.86 9.88
N GLU A 68 18.30 -27.06 9.54
CA GLU A 68 16.86 -27.34 9.44
C GLU A 68 16.13 -27.12 10.78
N ILE A 69 16.61 -27.76 11.85
CA ILE A 69 15.96 -27.70 13.17
C ILE A 69 15.83 -26.25 13.68
N PRO A 70 16.88 -25.41 13.68
CA PRO A 70 16.73 -24.02 14.10
C PRO A 70 15.82 -23.21 13.16
N ALA A 71 15.82 -23.50 11.85
CA ALA A 71 14.93 -22.83 10.90
C ALA A 71 13.44 -23.21 11.13
N ARG A 72 13.14 -24.47 11.40
CA ARG A 72 11.80 -24.95 11.75
C ARG A 72 11.30 -24.29 13.04
N LYS A 73 12.14 -24.26 14.09
CA LYS A 73 11.83 -23.55 15.34
C LYS A 73 11.63 -22.06 15.14
N ALA A 74 12.35 -21.43 14.21
CA ALA A 74 12.13 -20.03 13.87
C ALA A 74 10.75 -19.83 13.20
N LEU A 75 10.37 -20.70 12.27
CA LEU A 75 9.05 -20.67 11.63
C LEU A 75 7.92 -20.85 12.65
N GLU A 76 8.02 -21.81 13.55
CA GLU A 76 7.03 -22.03 14.63
C GLU A 76 6.88 -20.78 15.50
N ARG A 77 7.98 -20.11 15.84
CA ARG A 77 7.94 -18.86 16.62
C ARG A 77 7.26 -17.72 15.84
N SER A 78 7.58 -17.55 14.56
CA SER A 78 6.91 -16.55 13.71
C SER A 78 5.40 -16.82 13.60
N ALA A 79 5.00 -18.09 13.42
CA ALA A 79 3.60 -18.48 13.35
C ALA A 79 2.85 -18.20 14.66
N LYS A 80 3.44 -18.53 15.82
CA LYS A 80 2.87 -18.20 17.14
C LYS A 80 2.71 -16.69 17.32
N ARG A 81 3.70 -15.91 16.90
CA ARG A 81 3.62 -14.44 16.96
C ARG A 81 2.50 -13.90 16.10
N LEU A 82 2.34 -14.38 14.87
CA LEU A 82 1.23 -14.01 14.00
C LEU A 82 -0.11 -14.28 14.66
N ARG A 83 -0.29 -15.47 15.25
CA ARG A 83 -1.49 -15.82 16.01
C ARG A 83 -1.76 -14.82 17.13
N THR A 84 -0.78 -14.50 17.98
CA THR A 84 -0.93 -13.53 19.06
C THR A 84 -1.32 -12.13 18.55
N VAL A 85 -0.73 -11.68 17.44
CA VAL A 85 -1.08 -10.39 16.82
C VAL A 85 -2.52 -10.41 16.32
N LEU A 86 -2.96 -11.49 15.68
CA LEU A 86 -4.35 -11.64 15.21
C LEU A 86 -5.34 -11.66 16.38
N GLU A 87 -5.08 -12.44 17.43
CA GLU A 87 -5.93 -12.53 18.62
C GLU A 87 -6.03 -11.18 19.36
N ARG A 88 -4.91 -10.47 19.52
CA ARG A 88 -4.92 -9.13 20.12
C ARG A 88 -5.83 -8.16 19.36
N HIS A 89 -5.88 -8.28 18.04
CA HIS A 89 -6.68 -7.41 17.19
C HIS A 89 -8.07 -7.94 16.84
N SER A 90 -8.39 -9.21 17.13
CA SER A 90 -9.76 -9.71 17.13
C SER A 90 -10.50 -9.29 18.39
N ASN A 91 -9.83 -9.34 19.54
CA ASN A 91 -10.43 -9.04 20.85
C ASN A 91 -10.58 -7.54 21.11
N ALA A 92 -9.88 -6.68 20.35
CA ALA A 92 -10.08 -5.23 20.39
C ALA A 92 -11.34 -4.74 19.63
N ARG A 93 -12.17 -5.67 19.13
CA ARG A 93 -13.40 -5.40 18.37
C ARG A 93 -14.68 -5.62 19.20
N THR A 94 -14.56 -6.19 20.39
CA THR A 94 -15.60 -6.33 21.43
C THR A 94 -15.36 -5.30 22.52
#